data_AF-W6N4I4-F1
#
_entry.id   AF-W6N4I4-F1
#
_cell.length_a   1.000
_cell.length_b   1.000
_cell.length_c   1.000
_cell.angle_alpha   90.00
_cell.angle_beta   90.00
_cell.angle_gamma   90.00
#
_symmetry.space_group_name_H-M   'P 1'
#
loop_
_entity.id
_entity.type
_entity.pdbx_description
1 polymer ?
#
loop_
_entity_poly.entity_id
_entity_poly.type
_entity_poly.pdbx_seq_one_letter_code
_entity_poly.pdbx_strand_id
1 'polypeptide(L)' 'MFVGDIKEKLLIFKARTGLTQNEICEEIGITPQRFSTVLNSEKSFSVKTEEEIRLMFLRYNFMEALDFKGGL' A
#
# COMPACT_ATOMS: atom_id res chain seq x y z
N MET A 1 -6.48 10.78 -15.81
CA MET A 1 -5.33 9.87 -15.61
C MET A 1 -4.64 10.28 -14.32
N PHE A 2 -5.00 9.74 -13.16
CA PHE A 2 -4.12 9.75 -11.98
C PHE A 2 -4.45 8.53 -11.13
N VAL A 3 -3.75 7.46 -11.47
CA VAL A 3 -3.44 6.37 -10.55
C VAL A 3 -2.62 7.02 -9.44
N GLY A 4 -3.21 7.25 -8.27
CA GLY A 4 -2.45 7.74 -7.11
C GLY A 4 -1.31 6.79 -6.80
N ASP A 5 -0.14 7.32 -6.45
CA ASP A 5 1.03 6.55 -6.01
C ASP A 5 0.59 5.55 -4.92
N ILE A 6 1.17 4.36 -4.90
CA ILE A 6 0.85 3.32 -3.91
C ILE A 6 0.99 3.84 -2.47
N LYS A 7 1.84 4.85 -2.25
CA LYS A 7 1.96 5.60 -0.99
C LYS A 7 0.67 6.33 -0.62
N GLU A 8 0.08 7.07 -1.56
CA GLU A 8 -1.17 7.80 -1.35
C GLU A 8 -2.30 6.83 -1.01
N LYS A 9 -2.35 5.71 -1.73
CA LYS A 9 -3.33 4.64 -1.49
C LYS A 9 -3.17 4.01 -0.10
N LEU A 10 -1.94 3.78 0.34
CA LEU A 10 -1.67 3.31 1.71
C LEU A 10 -2.12 4.30 2.78
N LEU A 11 -1.94 5.61 2.55
CA LEU A 11 -2.39 6.64 3.48
C LEU A 11 -3.92 6.69 3.58
N ILE A 12 -4.62 6.63 2.44
CA ILE A 12 -6.08 6.56 2.41
C ILE A 12 -6.58 5.27 3.08
N PHE A 13 -5.95 4.13 2.76
CA PHE A 13 -6.27 2.85 3.36
C PHE A 13 -6.15 2.91 4.89
N LYS A 14 -5.03 3.41 5.40
CA LYS A 14 -4.79 3.60 6.84
C LYS A 14 -5.87 4.45 7.49
N ALA A 15 -6.25 5.57 6.85
CA ALA A 15 -7.28 6.46 7.36
C ALA A 15 -8.67 5.81 7.40
N ARG A 16 -9.00 4.94 6.43
CA ARG A 16 -10.30 4.27 6.34
C ARG A 16 -10.43 3.04 7.23
N THR A 17 -9.38 2.25 7.36
CA THR A 17 -9.40 1.03 8.18
C THR A 17 -9.12 1.29 9.65
N GLY A 18 -8.49 2.43 9.98
CA GLY A 18 -8.04 2.73 11.33
C GLY A 18 -6.80 1.93 11.76
N LEU A 19 -6.22 1.15 10.85
CA LEU A 19 -5.02 0.37 11.14
C LEU A 19 -3.85 1.29 11.46
N THR A 20 -3.04 0.87 12.42
CA THR A 20 -1.76 1.49 12.72
C THR A 20 -0.74 1.14 11.64
N GLN A 21 0.33 1.94 11.58
CA GLN A 21 1.43 1.66 10.68
C GLN A 21 2.08 0.29 10.98
N ASN A 22 2.13 -0.10 12.26
CA ASN A 22 2.73 -1.38 12.67
C ASN A 22 1.91 -2.56 12.17
N GLU A 23 0.59 -2.51 12.31
CA GLU A 23 -0.30 -3.56 11.79
C GLU A 23 -0.17 -3.70 10.27
N ILE A 24 -0.11 -2.59 9.53
CA ILE A 24 0.13 -2.63 8.08
C ILE A 24 1.49 -3.27 7.76
N CYS A 25 2.53 -2.94 8.53
CA CYS A 25 3.87 -3.48 8.35
C CYS A 25 3.94 -4.99 8.62
N GLU A 26 3.28 -5.45 9.68
CA GLU A 26 3.14 -6.87 10.01
C GLU A 26 2.39 -7.62 8.91
N GLU A 27 1.30 -7.03 8.40
CA GLU A 27 0.44 -7.64 7.39
C GLU A 27 1.12 -7.80 6.02
N ILE A 28 2.03 -6.90 5.65
CA ILE A 28 2.82 -6.97 4.39
C ILE A 28 4.23 -7.54 4.60
N GLY A 29 4.58 -7.92 5.83
CA GLY A 29 5.86 -8.53 6.18
C GLY A 29 7.09 -7.63 5.99
N ILE A 30 6.99 -6.33 6.29
CA ILE A 30 8.14 -5.40 6.26
C ILE A 30 8.36 -4.71 7.60
N THR A 31 9.56 -4.18 7.83
CA THR A 31 9.85 -3.45 9.07
C THR A 31 9.27 -2.03 9.03
N PRO A 32 8.82 -1.47 10.18
CA PRO A 32 8.33 -0.09 10.26
C PRO A 32 9.33 0.94 9.75
N GLN A 33 10.63 0.68 9.95
CA GLN A 33 11.71 1.56 9.49
C GLN A 33 11.80 1.59 7.95
N ARG A 34 11.62 0.45 7.29
CA ARG A 34 11.57 0.35 5.84
C ARG A 34 10.32 1.02 5.28
N PHE A 35 9.17 0.82 5.92
CA PHE A 35 7.92 1.48 5.58
C PHE A 35 8.04 3.01 5.66
N SER A 36 8.52 3.54 6.78
CA SER A 36 8.76 4.98 6.96
C SER A 36 9.77 5.54 5.95
N THR A 37 10.82 4.79 5.64
CA THR A 37 11.82 5.23 4.64
C THR A 37 11.18 5.38 3.27
N VAL A 38 10.34 4.43 2.85
CA VAL A 38 9.68 4.49 1.54
C VAL A 38 8.61 5.58 1.51
N LEU A 39 7.83 5.77 2.58
CA LEU A 39 6.84 6.85 2.64
C LEU A 39 7.46 8.25 2.61
N ASN A 40 8.60 8.45 3.27
CA ASN A 40 9.22 9.78 3.41
C ASN A 40 10.33 10.09 2.39
N SER A 41 10.65 9.15 1.49
CA SER A 41 11.66 9.38 0.44
C SER A 41 11.05 9.22 -0.94
N GLU A 42 11.78 9.64 -1.97
CA GLU A 42 11.42 9.38 -3.38
C GLU A 42 11.62 7.90 -3.78
N LYS A 43 12.03 7.02 -2.85
CA LYS A 43 12.18 5.59 -3.13
C LYS A 43 10.82 4.94 -3.30
N SER A 44 10.76 3.94 -4.19
CA SER A 44 9.59 3.08 -4.38
C SER A 44 9.71 1.80 -3.53
N PHE A 45 8.57 1.14 -3.31
CA PHE A 45 8.58 -0.22 -2.77
C PHE A 45 9.21 -1.18 -3.78
N SER A 46 9.70 -2.34 -3.32
CA SER A 46 10.07 -3.40 -4.26
C SER A 46 8.79 -4.00 -4.86
N VAL A 47 8.89 -4.57 -6.06
CA VAL A 47 7.77 -5.24 -6.74
C VAL A 47 7.08 -6.26 -5.82
N LYS A 48 7.85 -7.03 -5.05
CA LYS A 48 7.31 -7.97 -4.06
C LYS A 48 6.45 -7.27 -3.00
N THR A 49 6.95 -6.18 -2.42
CA THR A 49 6.20 -5.45 -1.38
C THR A 49 4.97 -4.76 -1.96
N GLU A 50 5.04 -4.24 -3.19
CA GLU A 50 3.85 -3.71 -3.87
C GLU A 50 2.77 -4.78 -4.07
N GLU A 51 3.16 -6.01 -4.40
CA GLU A 51 2.23 -7.12 -4.52
C GLU A 51 1.59 -7.49 -3.18
N GLU A 52 2.37 -7.56 -2.09
CA GLU A 52 1.83 -7.79 -0.74
C GLU A 52 0.84 -6.67 -0.34
N ILE A 53 1.14 -5.42 -0.69
CA ILE A 53 0.23 -4.29 -0.45
C ILE A 53 -1.08 -4.47 -1.23
N ARG A 54 -1.02 -4.90 -2.50
CA ARG A 54 -2.22 -5.18 -3.30
C ARG A 54 -3.04 -6.33 -2.74
N LEU A 55 -2.38 -7.41 -2.33
CA LEU A 55 -3.05 -8.55 -1.68
C LEU A 55 -3.72 -8.13 -0.38
N MET A 56 -3.07 -7.27 0.42
CA MET A 56 -3.70 -6.67 1.60
C MET A 56 -4.93 -5.85 1.21
N PHE A 57 -4.85 -4.97 0.21
CA PHE A 57 -6.03 -4.22 -0.25
C PHE A 57 -7.18 -5.15 -0.67
N LEU A 58 -6.89 -6.24 -1.38
CA LEU A 58 -7.88 -7.27 -1.72
C LEU A 58 -8.52 -7.90 -0.49
N ARG A 59 -7.72 -8.32 0.51
CA ARG A 59 -8.23 -8.93 1.76
C ARG A 59 -9.20 -8.03 2.50
N TYR A 60 -8.97 -6.72 2.47
CA TYR A 60 -9.80 -5.71 3.11
C TYR A 60 -10.91 -5.14 2.20
N ASN A 61 -11.16 -5.76 1.03
CA ASN A 61 -12.11 -5.28 0.02
C ASN A 61 -11.88 -3.83 -0.43
N PHE A 62 -10.64 -3.34 -0.36
CA PHE A 62 -10.25 -1.99 -0.73
C PHE A 62 -9.97 -1.87 -2.24
N MET A 63 -10.99 -2.20 -3.04
CA MET A 63 -10.89 -2.37 -4.49
C MET A 63 -10.53 -1.07 -5.24
N GLU A 64 -10.89 0.10 -4.70
CA GLU A 64 -10.55 1.41 -5.29
C GLU A 64 -9.05 1.69 -5.36
N ALA A 65 -8.24 1.03 -4.52
CA ALA A 65 -6.79 1.16 -4.54
C ALA A 65 -6.11 0.17 -5.48
N LEU A 66 -6.83 -0.83 -5.96
CA LEU A 66 -6.31 -1.73 -6.98
C LEU A 66 -6.41 -0.99 -8.30
N ASP A 67 -5.27 -0.57 -8.85
CA ASP A 67 -5.24 -0.15 -10.24
C ASP A 67 -5.53 -1.38 -11.07
N PHE A 68 -6.81 -1.60 -11.36
CA PHE A 68 -7.17 -2.43 -12.49
C PHE A 68 -6.67 -1.70 -13.72
N LYS A 69 -5.40 -1.94 -14.09
CA LYS A 69 -4.99 -1.93 -15.49
C LYS A 69 -5.68 -3.12 -16.17
N GLY A 70 -7.01 -3.10 -16.20
CA GLY A 70 -7.78 -3.83 -17.16
C GLY A 70 -7.41 -3.24 -18.50
N GLY A 71 -6.63 -3.99 -19.27
CA GLY A 71 -6.36 -3.66 -20.65
C GLY A 71 -7.69 -3.46 -21.37
N LEU A 72 -7.79 -2.33 -22.06
CA LEU A 72 -8.50 -2.18 -23.32
C LEU A 72 -7.49 -1.60 -24.31
#